data_AF-A0A5C6DSB8-F1
#
_entry.id   AF-A0A5C6DSB8-F1
#
_cell.length_a   1.000
_cell.length_b   1.000
_cell.length_c   1.000
_cell.angle_alpha   90.00
_cell.angle_beta   90.00
_cell.angle_gamma   90.00
#
_symmetry.space_group_name_H-M   'P 1'
#
loop_
_entity.id
_entity.type
_entity.pdbx_description
1 polymer ?
#
loop_
_entity_poly.entity_id
_entity_poly.type
_entity_poly.pdbx_seq_one_letter_code
_entity_poly.pdbx_strand_id
1 'polypeptide(L)'
;MLLPIGLSICILTWAFSLPMRHAVAPNQENDLPATPVNLSPRQIESLQREREAERFREAALRADAAWMQKRREKERLRRTRPLPDAAAANDYQQTHFNSVRAKIVELADAEPGSLEWQYRRDLEDSLDQPQ
;
A
#
# COMPACT_ATOMS: atom_id res chain seq x y z
N MET A 1 6.01 -30.96 14.98
CA MET A 1 5.75 -30.49 13.59
C MET A 1 4.29 -30.63 13.15
N LEU A 2 3.30 -30.71 14.06
CA LEU A 2 1.87 -30.86 13.70
C LEU A 2 1.05 -29.55 13.81
N LEU A 3 1.61 -28.52 14.44
CA LEU A 3 1.00 -27.20 14.61
C LEU A 3 0.70 -26.42 13.31
N PRO A 4 1.57 -26.42 12.27
CA PRO A 4 1.29 -25.60 11.08
C PRO A 4 0.15 -26.17 10.21
N ILE A 5 -0.11 -27.47 10.31
CA ILE A 5 -1.16 -28.14 9.52
C ILE A 5 -2.56 -27.79 10.05
N GLY A 6 -2.73 -27.77 11.39
CA GLY A 6 -4.00 -27.41 12.01
C GLY A 6 -4.43 -25.98 11.72
N LEU A 7 -3.48 -25.04 11.69
CA LEU A 7 -3.75 -23.62 11.46
C LEU A 7 -4.19 -23.34 10.02
N SER A 8 -3.66 -24.08 9.05
CA SER A 8 -4.06 -23.97 7.63
C SER A 8 -5.50 -24.43 7.39
N ILE A 9 -5.94 -25.51 8.06
CA ILE A 9 -7.31 -26.04 7.90
C ILE A 9 -8.34 -25.07 8.48
N CYS A 10 -8.05 -24.42 9.61
CA CYS A 10 -8.95 -23.42 10.21
C CYS A 10 -9.14 -22.18 9.33
N ILE A 11 -8.11 -21.75 8.58
CA ILE A 11 -8.23 -20.60 7.67
C ILE A 11 -9.09 -20.97 6.46
N LEU A 12 -8.95 -22.18 5.93
CA LEU A 12 -9.72 -22.67 4.78
C LEU A 12 -11.21 -22.82 5.09
N THR A 13 -11.58 -23.30 6.29
CA THR A 13 -12.99 -23.43 6.69
C THR A 13 -13.65 -22.07 6.91
N TRP A 14 -12.91 -21.07 7.39
CA TRP A 14 -13.41 -19.71 7.57
C TRP A 14 -13.64 -18.97 6.24
N ALA A 15 -12.79 -19.21 5.24
CA ALA A 15 -12.94 -18.61 3.91
C ALA A 15 -14.15 -19.16 3.14
N PHE A 16 -14.55 -20.41 3.39
CA PHE A 16 -15.62 -21.09 2.64
C PHE A 16 -17.02 -20.95 3.24
N SER A 17 -17.15 -20.51 4.50
CA SER A 17 -18.45 -20.35 5.16
C SER A 17 -19.17 -19.03 4.83
N LEU A 18 -18.51 -18.11 4.12
CA LEU A 18 -19.03 -16.77 3.85
C LEU A 18 -19.87 -16.57 2.57
N PRO A 19 -19.79 -17.36 1.47
CA PRO A 19 -20.51 -17.00 0.24
C PRO A 19 -21.82 -17.76 -0.03
N MET A 20 -22.51 -18.31 0.99
CA MET A 20 -23.79 -19.04 0.80
C MET A 20 -24.97 -18.46 1.60
N ARG A 21 -25.03 -17.13 1.78
CA ARG A 21 -26.19 -16.47 2.41
C ARG A 21 -26.93 -15.47 1.53
N HIS A 22 -26.61 -15.37 0.23
CA HIS A 22 -27.25 -14.44 -0.69
C HIS A 22 -27.89 -15.15 -1.90
N ALA A 23 -28.42 -16.35 -1.68
CA ALA A 23 -29.40 -16.95 -2.60
C ALA A 23 -30.80 -16.48 -2.17
N VAL A 24 -31.18 -15.27 -2.58
CA VAL A 24 -32.58 -14.81 -2.54
C VAL A 24 -33.05 -14.70 -3.99
N ALA A 25 -34.04 -15.51 -4.33
CA ALA A 25 -34.63 -15.66 -5.65
C ALA A 25 -35.26 -14.35 -6.17
N PRO A 26 -35.29 -14.11 -7.50
CA PRO A 26 -36.22 -13.17 -8.09
C PRO A 26 -37.45 -13.94 -8.62
N ASN A 27 -38.56 -13.85 -7.88
CA ASN A 27 -39.89 -14.15 -8.42
C ASN A 27 -40.46 -12.88 -9.08
N GLN A 28 -40.93 -13.07 -10.32
CA GLN A 28 -42.11 -12.49 -10.98
C GLN A 28 -42.44 -10.98 -10.84
N GLU A 29 -42.42 -10.33 -12.00
CA GLU A 29 -43.46 -9.47 -12.59
C GLU A 29 -44.46 -8.78 -11.65
N ASN A 30 -44.47 -7.44 -11.70
CA ASN A 30 -45.69 -6.66 -11.86
C ASN A 30 -45.35 -5.30 -12.48
N ASP A 31 -45.74 -5.14 -13.75
CA ASP A 31 -46.08 -3.84 -14.34
C ASP A 31 -47.10 -3.13 -13.45
N LEU A 32 -46.90 -1.83 -13.18
CA LEU A 32 -47.91 -0.78 -12.92
C LEU A 32 -47.19 0.56 -12.55
N PRO A 33 -47.86 1.73 -12.69
CA PRO A 33 -47.28 2.92 -13.30
C PRO A 33 -46.44 3.79 -12.37
N ALA A 34 -45.60 4.61 -13.00
CA ALA A 34 -44.74 5.64 -12.41
C ALA A 34 -45.44 6.46 -11.33
N THR A 35 -45.26 6.04 -10.08
CA THR A 35 -45.45 6.86 -8.88
C THR A 35 -44.09 7.38 -8.46
N PRO A 36 -43.97 8.64 -7.99
CA PRO A 36 -42.68 9.16 -7.54
C PRO A 36 -42.20 8.29 -6.38
N VAL A 37 -41.14 7.53 -6.63
CA VAL A 37 -40.59 6.55 -5.67
C VAL A 37 -40.08 7.32 -4.47
N ASN A 38 -40.83 7.27 -3.38
CA ASN A 38 -40.40 7.71 -2.07
C ASN A 38 -39.32 6.69 -1.63
N LEU A 39 -38.07 6.97 -2.00
CA LEU A 39 -36.94 6.06 -1.75
C LEU A 39 -36.84 5.80 -0.25
N SER A 40 -36.81 4.52 0.12
CA SER A 40 -36.59 4.14 1.52
C SER A 40 -35.20 4.64 1.97
N PRO A 41 -35.01 5.00 3.25
CA PRO A 41 -33.71 5.47 3.75
C PRO A 41 -32.54 4.52 3.43
N ARG A 42 -32.80 3.21 3.37
CA ARG A 42 -31.81 2.19 2.99
C ARG A 42 -31.38 2.27 1.52
N GLN A 43 -32.28 2.64 0.61
CA GLN A 43 -31.96 2.81 -0.82
C GLN A 43 -31.19 4.09 -1.09
N ILE A 44 -31.45 5.15 -0.31
CA ILE A 44 -30.67 6.39 -0.38
C ILE A 44 -29.23 6.12 0.09
N GLU A 45 -29.08 5.36 1.17
CA GLU A 45 -27.76 4.98 1.70
C GLU A 45 -26.97 4.09 0.73
N SER A 46 -27.63 3.13 0.06
CA SER A 46 -26.95 2.30 -0.94
C SER A 46 -26.48 3.12 -2.15
N LEU A 47 -27.31 4.04 -2.65
CA LEU A 47 -26.94 4.95 -3.74
C LEU A 47 -25.80 5.91 -3.35
N GLN A 48 -25.75 6.34 -2.09
CA GLN A 48 -24.64 7.15 -1.57
C GLN A 48 -23.35 6.35 -1.53
N ARG A 49 -23.39 5.11 -1.02
CA ARG A 49 -22.22 4.22 -0.99
C ARG A 49 -21.71 3.89 -2.38
N GLU A 50 -22.59 3.69 -3.36
CA GLU A 50 -22.21 3.48 -4.77
C GLU A 50 -21.47 4.70 -5.33
N ARG A 51 -22.02 5.91 -5.15
CA ARG A 51 -21.36 7.15 -5.58
C ARG A 51 -20.01 7.38 -4.90
N GLU A 52 -19.91 7.06 -3.62
CA GLU A 52 -18.63 7.14 -2.89
C GLU A 52 -17.62 6.13 -3.43
N ALA A 53 -18.05 4.89 -3.65
CA ALA A 53 -17.21 3.84 -4.24
C ALA A 53 -16.70 4.24 -5.64
N GLU A 54 -17.54 4.86 -6.47
CA GLU A 54 -17.13 5.40 -7.77
C GLU A 54 -16.07 6.50 -7.63
N ARG A 55 -16.26 7.45 -6.71
CA ARG A 55 -15.26 8.50 -6.44
C ARG A 55 -13.93 7.93 -5.98
N PHE A 56 -13.94 6.93 -5.10
CA PHE A 56 -12.73 6.24 -4.65
C PHE A 56 -12.05 5.50 -5.79
N ARG A 57 -12.82 4.83 -6.64
CA ARG A 57 -12.30 4.15 -7.83
C ARG A 57 -11.61 5.13 -8.78
N GLU A 58 -12.23 6.27 -9.07
CA GLU A 58 -11.62 7.31 -9.90
C GLU A 58 -10.37 7.92 -9.28
N ALA A 59 -10.37 8.14 -7.97
CA ALA A 59 -9.20 8.66 -7.25
C ALA A 59 -8.04 7.66 -7.30
N ALA A 60 -8.32 6.36 -7.10
CA ALA A 60 -7.32 5.31 -7.20
C ALA A 60 -6.74 5.21 -8.61
N LEU A 61 -7.58 5.25 -9.65
CA LEU A 61 -7.13 5.24 -11.05
C LEU A 61 -6.24 6.46 -11.38
N ARG A 62 -6.59 7.66 -10.88
CA ARG A 62 -5.76 8.86 -11.05
C ARG A 62 -4.42 8.74 -10.33
N ALA A 63 -4.41 8.22 -9.11
CA ALA A 63 -3.19 8.01 -8.36
C ALA A 63 -2.26 7.00 -9.05
N ASP A 64 -2.82 5.90 -9.55
CA ASP A 64 -2.08 4.89 -10.31
C ASP A 64 -1.50 5.46 -11.62
N ALA A 65 -2.32 6.20 -12.39
CA ALA A 65 -1.86 6.86 -13.60
C ALA A 65 -0.71 7.84 -13.32
N ALA A 66 -0.81 8.64 -12.25
CA ALA A 66 0.24 9.58 -11.85
C ALA A 66 1.53 8.83 -11.43
N TRP A 67 1.40 7.73 -10.70
CA TRP A 67 2.54 6.89 -10.32
C TRP A 67 3.23 6.28 -11.54
N MET A 68 2.45 5.74 -12.49
CA MET A 68 2.96 5.18 -13.74
C MET A 68 3.66 6.24 -14.60
N GLN A 69 3.14 7.47 -14.66
CA GLN A 69 3.82 8.58 -15.34
C GLN A 69 5.18 8.90 -14.71
N LYS A 70 5.22 9.07 -13.38
CA LYS A 70 6.48 9.30 -12.65
C LYS A 70 7.48 8.17 -12.85
N ARG A 71 7.01 6.93 -12.87
CA ARG A 71 7.85 5.75 -13.13
C ARG A 71 8.45 5.78 -14.53
N ARG A 72 7.63 6.04 -15.57
CA ARG A 72 8.09 6.16 -16.96
C ARG A 72 9.09 7.30 -17.13
N GLU A 73 8.85 8.43 -16.49
CA GLU A 73 9.77 9.57 -16.53
C GLU A 73 11.11 9.22 -15.88
N LYS A 74 11.10 8.61 -14.68
CA LYS A 74 12.30 8.12 -14.00
C LYS A 74 13.07 7.12 -14.88
N GLU A 75 12.37 6.22 -15.55
CA GLU A 75 12.99 5.24 -16.45
C GLU A 75 13.57 5.91 -17.69
N ARG A 76 12.86 6.86 -18.31
CA ARG A 76 13.37 7.67 -19.41
C ARG A 76 14.66 8.37 -19.00
N LEU A 77 14.67 9.05 -17.85
CA LEU A 77 15.84 9.74 -17.33
C LEU A 77 17.01 8.77 -17.07
N ARG A 78 16.75 7.57 -16.56
CA ARG A 78 17.78 6.53 -16.39
C ARG A 78 18.37 6.06 -17.72
N ARG A 79 17.54 5.91 -18.76
CA ARG A 79 17.99 5.47 -20.09
C ARG A 79 18.77 6.55 -20.84
N THR A 80 18.41 7.82 -20.67
CA THR A 80 19.02 8.94 -21.40
C THR A 80 20.22 9.54 -20.68
N ARG A 81 20.37 9.33 -19.36
CA ARG A 81 21.55 9.82 -18.63
C ARG A 81 22.77 8.94 -18.92
N PRO A 82 23.94 9.54 -19.16
CA PRO A 82 25.19 8.79 -19.13
C PRO A 82 25.36 8.13 -17.75
N LEU A 83 26.00 6.97 -17.72
CA LEU A 83 26.44 6.37 -16.47
C LEU A 83 27.34 7.37 -15.73
N PRO A 84 27.21 7.52 -14.40
CA PRO A 84 28.11 8.36 -13.64
C PRO A 84 29.55 7.87 -13.83
N ASP A 85 30.48 8.81 -13.93
CA ASP A 85 31.90 8.47 -13.89
C ASP A 85 32.30 8.00 -12.48
N ALA A 86 33.51 7.45 -12.35
CA ALA A 86 33.97 6.92 -11.07
C ALA A 86 34.02 8.01 -9.99
N ALA A 87 34.32 9.25 -10.36
CA ALA A 87 34.34 10.38 -9.44
C ALA A 87 32.95 10.69 -8.89
N ALA A 88 31.93 10.80 -9.75
CA ALA A 88 30.55 11.04 -9.33
C ALA A 88 29.97 9.87 -8.53
N ALA A 89 30.33 8.63 -8.87
CA ALA A 89 29.91 7.45 -8.10
C ALA A 89 30.50 7.46 -6.68
N ASN A 90 31.79 7.79 -6.55
CA ASN A 90 32.45 7.91 -5.25
C ASN A 90 31.89 9.08 -4.42
N ASP A 91 31.64 10.23 -5.04
CA ASP A 91 31.06 11.40 -4.38
C ASP A 91 29.65 11.10 -3.85
N TYR A 92 28.83 10.39 -4.64
CA TYR A 92 27.53 9.93 -4.20
C TYR A 92 27.62 8.97 -3.01
N GLN A 93 28.53 7.98 -3.06
CA GLN A 93 28.75 7.05 -1.95
C GLN A 93 29.23 7.78 -0.69
N GLN A 94 30.21 8.68 -0.80
CA GLN A 94 30.69 9.48 0.32
C GLN A 94 29.58 10.35 0.92
N THR A 95 28.79 11.02 0.08
CA THR A 95 27.65 11.83 0.53
C THR A 95 26.64 10.97 1.29
N HIS A 96 26.34 9.77 0.81
CA HIS A 96 25.47 8.82 1.50
C HIS A 96 26.07 8.38 2.85
N PHE A 97 27.35 8.03 2.91
CA PHE A 97 28.00 7.65 4.17
C PHE A 97 28.01 8.80 5.18
N ASN A 98 28.28 10.02 4.72
CA ASN A 98 28.27 11.20 5.57
C ASN A 98 26.88 11.48 6.13
N SER A 99 25.82 11.30 5.33
CA SER A 99 24.45 11.51 5.81
C SER A 99 24.03 10.46 6.83
N VAL A 100 24.39 9.18 6.62
CA VAL A 100 24.13 8.10 7.59
C VAL A 100 24.88 8.34 8.89
N ARG A 101 26.18 8.71 8.82
CA ARG A 101 26.97 9.05 10.01
C ARG A 101 26.39 10.25 10.76
N ALA A 102 25.98 11.31 10.05
CA ALA A 102 25.34 12.45 10.66
C ALA A 102 24.06 12.06 11.40
N LYS A 103 23.26 11.14 10.82
CA LYS A 103 22.05 10.65 11.46
C LYS A 103 22.32 9.79 12.70
N ILE A 104 23.37 8.97 12.68
CA ILE A 104 23.80 8.21 13.87
C ILE A 104 24.21 9.17 15.00
N VAL A 105 24.94 10.25 14.67
CA VAL A 105 25.32 11.28 15.65
C VAL A 105 24.10 12.03 16.18
N GLU A 106 23.12 12.35 15.34
CA GLU A 106 21.85 12.97 15.77
C GLU A 106 21.10 12.08 16.77
N LEU A 107 21.18 10.76 16.61
CA LEU A 107 20.54 9.76 17.47
C LEU A 107 21.45 9.25 18.60
N ALA A 108 22.56 9.95 18.89
CA ALA A 108 23.56 9.49 19.85
C ALA A 108 22.98 9.32 21.27
N ASP A 109 22.06 10.19 21.65
CA ASP A 109 21.45 10.23 22.99
C ASP A 109 20.13 9.44 23.09
N ALA A 110 19.77 8.69 22.04
CA ALA A 110 18.55 7.88 22.03
C ALA A 110 18.57 6.83 23.15
N GLU A 111 17.48 6.76 23.92
CA GLU A 111 17.39 5.87 25.08
C GLU A 111 17.47 4.39 24.66
N PRO A 112 18.30 3.56 25.32
CA PRO A 112 18.38 2.13 25.02
C PRO A 112 17.00 1.44 25.06
N GLY A 113 16.65 0.78 23.96
CA GLY A 113 15.36 0.10 23.80
C GLY A 113 14.25 0.95 23.15
N SER A 114 14.47 2.24 22.92
CA SER A 114 13.58 3.08 22.10
C SER A 114 13.66 2.72 20.61
N LEU A 115 12.64 3.14 19.84
CA LEU A 115 12.63 2.98 18.38
C LEU A 115 13.79 3.75 17.71
N GLU A 116 14.15 4.90 18.27
CA GLU A 116 15.26 5.73 17.78
C GLU A 116 16.61 5.04 18.00
N TRP A 117 16.76 4.36 19.15
CA TRP A 117 17.94 3.55 19.43
C TRP A 117 18.05 2.35 18.48
N GLN A 118 16.94 1.64 18.22
CA GLN A 118 16.93 0.53 17.25
C GLN A 118 17.28 1.03 15.84
N TYR A 119 16.67 2.13 15.42
CA TYR A 119 16.95 2.73 14.13
C TYR A 119 18.42 3.16 13.99
N ARG A 120 19.01 3.72 15.05
CA ARG A 120 20.45 4.01 15.09
C ARG A 120 21.29 2.74 14.93
N ARG A 121 20.95 1.65 15.61
CA ARG A 121 21.64 0.36 15.48
C ARG A 121 21.58 -0.18 14.05
N ASP A 122 20.41 -0.12 13.41
CA ASP A 122 20.25 -0.54 12.02
C ASP A 122 21.13 0.30 11.06
N LEU A 123 21.27 1.61 11.33
CA LEU A 123 22.16 2.49 10.57
C LEU A 123 23.64 2.15 10.81
N GLU A 124 24.05 1.87 12.05
CA GLU A 124 25.41 1.40 12.39
C GLU A 124 25.73 0.11 11.64
N ASP A 125 24.84 -0.89 11.69
CA ASP A 125 25.01 -2.18 11.02
C ASP A 125 25.06 -2.03 9.48
N SER A 126 24.38 -1.03 8.92
CA SER A 126 24.42 -0.74 7.47
C SER A 126 25.75 -0.17 6.99
N LEU A 127 26.54 0.43 7.90
CA LEU A 127 27.88 0.96 7.60
C LEU A 127 28.95 -0.13 7.66
N ASP A 128 28.77 -1.16 8.49
CA ASP A 128 29.76 -2.21 8.74
C ASP A 128 29.70 -3.36 7.73
N GLN A 129 28.65 -3.45 6.92
CA GLN A 129 28.54 -4.48 5.88
C GLN A 129 29.49 -4.22 4.71
N PRO A 130 30.27 -5.23 4.26
CA PRO A 130 31.09 -5.10 3.06
C PRO A 130 30.20 -4.86 1.84
N GLN A 131 30.51 -3.83 1.06
CA GLN A 131 29.81 -3.46 -0.18
C GLN A 131 30.41 -4.13 -1.42
#